data_AF-A0A1I1GSP7-F1
#
_entry.id   AF-A0A1I1GSP7-F1
#
_cell.length_a   1.000
_cell.length_b   1.000
_cell.length_c   1.000
_cell.angle_alpha   90.00
_cell.angle_beta   90.00
_cell.angle_gamma   90.00
#
_symmetry.space_group_name_H-M   'P 1'
#
loop_
_entity.id
_entity.type
_entity.pdbx_description
1 polymer ?
#
loop_
_entity_poly.entity_id
_entity_poly.type
_entity_poly.pdbx_seq_one_letter_code
_entity_poly.pdbx_strand_id
1 'polypeptide(L)'
;MTTKNKKYDICIIGSGAGGSPVAYTLAKAGYTVAVVEKGKWYNESDFSKDEQLSRHDIFKSKFKDERHVLEEPNKDGIWSKDTTSQF
;
A
#
# COMPACT_ATOMS: atom_id res chain seq x y z
N MET A 1 -17.06 19.85 7.99
CA MET A 1 -16.59 19.47 6.64
C MET A 1 -17.43 18.30 6.16
N THR A 2 -18.23 18.47 5.12
CA THR A 2 -19.05 17.41 4.53
C THR A 2 -18.15 16.47 3.73
N THR A 3 -18.00 15.23 4.17
CA THR A 3 -17.26 14.18 3.47
C THR A 3 -18.01 13.80 2.21
N LYS A 4 -17.53 14.25 1.05
CA LYS A 4 -18.06 13.85 -0.26
C LYS A 4 -17.56 12.43 -0.54
N ASN A 5 -18.44 11.44 -0.41
CA ASN A 5 -18.11 10.04 -0.75
C ASN A 5 -17.78 9.96 -2.24
N LYS A 6 -16.49 9.84 -2.57
CA LYS A 6 -16.05 9.61 -3.95
C LYS A 6 -16.28 8.13 -4.27
N LYS A 7 -17.05 7.85 -5.32
CA LYS A 7 -17.22 6.51 -5.86
C LYS A 7 -16.17 6.26 -6.94
N TYR A 8 -15.62 5.06 -6.95
CA TYR A 8 -14.66 4.57 -7.92
C TYR A 8 -15.10 3.20 -8.41
N ASP A 9 -14.87 2.91 -9.67
CA ASP A 9 -15.17 1.61 -10.28
C ASP A 9 -14.09 0.58 -9.91
N ILE A 10 -12.84 1.02 -9.83
CA ILE A 10 -11.68 0.17 -9.48
C ILE A 10 -10.84 0.84 -8.38
N CYS A 11 -10.35 0.03 -7.44
CA CYS A 11 -9.33 0.40 -6.46
C CYS A 11 -8.07 -0.45 -6.69
N ILE A 12 -6.93 0.21 -6.92
CA ILE A 12 -5.62 -0.43 -7.09
C ILE A 12 -4.78 -0.09 -5.85
N ILE A 13 -4.26 -1.12 -5.20
CA ILE A 13 -3.36 -0.98 -4.06
C ILE A 13 -1.92 -1.19 -4.55
N GLY A 14 -1.13 -0.12 -4.52
CA GLY A 14 0.25 -0.07 -4.99
C GLY A 14 0.41 0.64 -6.34
N SER A 15 1.25 1.68 -6.40
CA SER A 15 1.54 2.44 -7.63
C SER A 15 2.85 2.01 -8.31
N GLY A 16 3.33 0.80 -8.01
CA GLY A 16 4.54 0.25 -8.61
C GLY A 16 4.39 -0.18 -10.08
N ALA A 17 5.40 -0.87 -10.60
CA ALA A 17 5.48 -1.28 -12.00
C ALA A 17 4.30 -2.17 -12.47
N GLY A 18 3.64 -2.89 -11.56
CA GLY A 18 2.44 -3.67 -11.87
C GLY A 18 1.16 -2.83 -11.87
N GLY A 19 0.95 -2.01 -10.84
CA GLY A 19 -0.31 -1.29 -10.64
C GLY A 19 -0.50 -0.10 -11.58
N SER A 20 0.56 0.67 -11.83
CA SER A 20 0.46 1.92 -12.58
C SER A 20 0.07 1.75 -14.07
N PRO A 21 0.66 0.80 -14.83
CA PRO A 21 0.23 0.55 -16.21
C PRO A 21 -1.23 0.09 -16.32
N VAL A 22 -1.69 -0.71 -15.34
CA VAL A 22 -3.09 -1.16 -15.26
C VAL A 22 -4.01 0.03 -14.97
N ALA A 23 -3.65 0.88 -14.01
CA ALA A 23 -4.39 2.08 -13.68
C ALA A 23 -4.54 3.00 -14.90
N TYR A 24 -3.44 3.23 -15.63
CA TYR A 24 -3.43 4.01 -16.87
C TYR A 24 -4.37 3.43 -17.92
N THR A 25 -4.29 2.12 -18.15
CA THR A 25 -5.09 1.43 -19.16
C THR A 25 -6.59 1.51 -18.83
N LEU A 26 -6.95 1.29 -17.57
CA LEU A 26 -8.35 1.35 -17.11
C LEU A 26 -8.90 2.78 -17.14
N ALA A 27 -8.13 3.76 -16.67
CA ALA A 27 -8.52 5.17 -16.73
C ALA A 27 -8.72 5.63 -18.18
N LYS A 28 -7.83 5.21 -19.09
CA LYS A 28 -7.95 5.51 -20.53
C LYS A 28 -9.19 4.87 -21.17
N ALA A 29 -9.65 3.73 -20.64
CA ALA A 29 -10.89 3.08 -21.06
C ALA A 29 -12.16 3.72 -20.47
N GLY A 30 -12.04 4.78 -19.65
CA GLY A 30 -13.16 5.55 -19.11
C GLY A 30 -13.60 5.18 -17.70
N TYR A 31 -12.90 4.27 -17.01
CA TYR A 31 -13.22 3.91 -15.64
C TYR A 31 -12.71 4.95 -14.63
N THR A 32 -13.44 5.13 -13.53
CA THR A 32 -12.97 5.90 -12.38
C THR A 32 -12.09 5.02 -11.48
N VAL A 33 -10.79 5.30 -11.46
CA VAL A 33 -9.80 4.47 -10.75
C VAL A 33 -9.24 5.21 -9.54
N ALA A 34 -9.29 4.59 -8.37
CA ALA A 34 -8.52 5.00 -7.20
C ALA A 34 -7.22 4.20 -7.15
N VAL A 35 -6.10 4.89 -6.96
CA VAL A 35 -4.80 4.25 -6.67
C VAL A 35 -4.39 4.67 -5.27
N VAL A 36 -4.09 3.70 -4.42
CA VAL A 36 -3.63 3.91 -3.05
C VAL A 36 -2.23 3.35 -2.94
N GLU A 37 -1.29 4.18 -2.48
CA GLU A 37 0.10 3.82 -2.25
C GLU A 37 0.47 4.17 -0.80
N LYS A 38 1.24 3.30 -0.15
CA LYS A 38 1.74 3.52 1.21
C LYS A 38 2.87 4.55 1.21
N GLY A 39 3.73 4.49 0.18
CA GLY A 39 4.86 5.38 -0.01
C GLY A 39 4.48 6.84 -0.19
N LYS A 40 5.49 7.72 -0.16
CA LYS A 40 5.33 9.14 -0.48
C LYS A 40 5.09 9.33 -1.97
N TRP A 41 4.69 10.54 -2.35
CA TRP A 41 4.69 10.97 -3.74
C TRP A 41 6.13 11.23 -4.20
N TYR A 42 6.74 10.24 -4.85
CA TYR A 42 8.10 10.32 -5.36
C TYR A 42 8.12 10.79 -6.82
N ASN A 43 9.10 11.61 -7.14
CA ASN A 43 9.39 12.13 -8.47
C ASN A 43 10.77 11.65 -8.93
N GLU A 44 11.11 11.90 -10.19
CA GLU A 44 12.42 11.50 -10.75
C GLU A 44 13.62 12.01 -9.94
N SER A 45 13.53 13.20 -9.35
CA SER A 45 14.57 13.79 -8.52
C SER A 45 14.80 13.09 -7.18
N ASP A 46 13.82 12.30 -6.70
CA ASP A 46 13.94 11.55 -5.45
C ASP A 46 14.73 10.24 -5.62
N PHE A 47 15.04 9.87 -6.88
CA PHE A 47 15.77 8.65 -7.21
C PHE A 47 17.17 8.99 -7.72
N SER A 48 18.18 8.44 -7.05
CA SER A 48 19.53 8.32 -7.60
C SER A 48 19.59 7.14 -8.58
N LYS A 49 20.34 7.30 -9.68
CA LYS A 49 20.71 6.16 -10.54
C LYS A 49 21.82 5.33 -9.89
N ASP A 50 21.55 4.84 -8.70
CA ASP A 50 22.39 3.82 -8.08
C ASP A 50 21.74 2.44 -8.24
N GLU A 51 22.56 1.41 -8.31
CA GLU A 51 22.10 0.02 -8.38
C GLU A 51 21.61 -0.51 -7.01
N GLN A 52 21.67 0.32 -5.97
CA GLN A 52 21.32 -0.05 -4.59
C GLN A 52 19.94 0.44 -4.18
N LEU A 53 19.13 0.96 -5.11
CA LEU A 53 17.80 1.49 -4.81
C LEU A 53 16.92 0.50 -4.03
N SER A 54 17.02 -0.79 -4.35
CA SER A 54 16.31 -1.88 -3.64
C SER A 54 16.72 -2.03 -2.17
N ARG A 55 17.90 -1.56 -1.79
CA ARG A 55 18.40 -1.61 -0.40
C ARG A 55 18.02 -0.39 0.42
N HIS A 56 17.55 0.68 -0.21
CA HIS A 56 17.14 1.89 0.47
C HIS A 56 15.87 1.63 1.30
N ASP A 57 15.74 2.36 2.40
CA ASP A 57 14.62 2.19 3.33
C ASP A 57 13.31 2.79 2.79
N ILE A 58 13.31 3.34 1.57
CA ILE A 58 12.14 3.96 0.92
C ILE A 58 11.01 2.97 0.63
N PHE A 59 11.33 1.68 0.48
CA PHE A 59 10.35 0.61 0.23
C PHE A 59 10.18 -0.35 1.41
N LYS A 60 11.03 -0.24 2.43
CA LYS A 60 10.97 -1.17 3.57
C LYS A 60 9.86 -0.74 4.52
N SER A 61 9.14 -1.73 5.02
CA SER A 61 8.21 -1.51 6.11
C SER A 61 8.97 -1.08 7.36
N LYS A 62 8.43 -0.10 8.07
CA LYS A 62 9.01 0.35 9.33
C LYS A 62 8.61 -0.64 10.40
N PHE A 63 9.50 -1.57 10.74
CA PHE A 63 9.17 -2.68 11.63
C PHE A 63 8.49 -2.21 12.93
N LYS A 64 8.94 -1.11 13.53
CA LYS A 64 8.35 -0.55 14.76
C LYS A 64 6.89 -0.08 14.59
N ASP A 65 6.55 0.48 13.44
CA ASP A 65 5.27 1.14 13.20
C ASP A 65 4.30 0.25 12.39
N GLU A 66 4.82 -0.74 11.67
CA GLU A 66 4.12 -1.55 10.68
C GLU A 66 4.32 -3.06 10.96
N ARG A 67 4.16 -3.46 12.23
CA ARG A 67 4.21 -4.87 12.63
C ARG A 67 3.09 -5.67 11.97
N HIS A 68 3.37 -6.92 11.64
CA HIS A 68 2.31 -7.85 11.25
C HIS A 68 1.39 -8.10 12.43
N VAL A 69 0.09 -8.11 12.15
CA VAL A 69 -0.95 -8.48 13.09
C VAL A 69 -1.25 -9.96 12.90
N LEU A 70 -1.26 -10.70 14.01
CA LEU A 70 -1.71 -12.08 14.06
C LEU A 70 -3.12 -12.07 14.69
N GLU A 71 -4.10 -12.55 13.94
CA GLU A 71 -5.46 -12.74 14.43
C GLU A 71 -5.78 -14.23 14.42
N GLU A 72 -6.04 -14.79 15.59
CA GLU A 72 -6.26 -16.23 15.78
C GLU A 72 -7.54 -16.47 16.60
N PRO A 73 -8.38 -17.44 16.22
CA PRO A 73 -9.54 -17.80 17.00
C PRO A 73 -9.11 -18.60 18.24
N ASN A 74 -9.59 -18.18 19.42
CA ASN A 74 -9.45 -18.94 20.65
C ASN A 74 -10.36 -20.19 20.64
N LYS A 75 -10.13 -21.11 21.59
CA LYS A 75 -10.95 -22.32 21.78
C LYS A 75 -12.45 -22.03 21.95
N ASP A 76 -12.79 -20.84 22.44
CA ASP A 76 -14.17 -20.39 22.66
C ASP A 76 -14.77 -19.64 21.45
N GLY A 77 -14.06 -19.56 20.32
CA GLY A 77 -14.49 -18.87 19.10
C GLY A 77 -14.29 -17.35 19.10
N ILE A 78 -13.76 -16.78 20.18
CA ILE A 78 -13.39 -15.36 20.29
C ILE A 78 -12.03 -15.15 19.61
N TRP A 79 -11.93 -14.16 18.72
CA TRP A 79 -10.67 -13.83 18.06
C TRP A 79 -9.76 -13.03 18.99
N SER A 80 -8.52 -13.49 19.14
CA SER A 80 -7.45 -12.74 19.78
C SER A 80 -6.59 -12.04 18.73
N LYS A 81 -6.04 -10.89 19.10
CA LYS A 81 -5.20 -10.06 18.23
C LYS A 81 -3.89 -9.78 18.96
N ASP A 82 -2.78 -10.17 18.35
CA ASP A 82 -1.43 -9.84 18.80
C ASP A 82 -0.62 -9.28 17.62
N THR A 83 0.58 -8.77 17.90
CA THR A 83 1.52 -8.33 16.87
C THR A 83 2.79 -9.15 16.92
N THR A 84 3.54 -9.16 15.82
CA THR A 84 4.88 -9.77 15.79
C THR A 84 5.93 -8.89 16.51
N SER A 85 5.55 -8.22 17.60
CA SER A 85 6.45 -7.39 18.42
C SER A 85 7.52 -8.19 19.14
N GLN A 86 7.23 -9.45 19.43
CA GLN A 86 8.05 -10.36 20.21
C GLN A 86 9.21 -11.00 19.41
N PHE A 87 9.20 -10.80 18.08
CA PHE A 87 10.22 -11.28 17.14
C PHE A 87 11.04 -10.10 16.59
#